data_AF-A0A5P1F0F4-F1
#
_entry.id   AF-A0A5P1F0F4-F1
#
_cell.length_a   1.000
_cell.length_b   1.000
_cell.length_c   1.000
_cell.angle_alpha   90.00
_cell.angle_beta   90.00
_cell.angle_gamma   90.00
#
_symmetry.space_group_name_H-M   'P 1'
#
loop_
_entity.id
_entity.type
_entity.pdbx_description
1 polymer ?
#
loop_
_entity_poly.entity_id
_entity_poly.type
_entity_poly.pdbx_seq_one_letter_code
_entity_poly.pdbx_strand_id
1 'polypeptide(L)'
;MFGRRDRLEDLRYPNPSAFTYERRLFCPFEYALQPPSCYKAEQIAINKPELPYGVTELKKYKGPQSFVIPGNHDWFDGLHTFMRYICHKSWLGGWFLPQKKSYFALQLPRGWWVFGLDQALHTDIDVYQFKFFAELCQSKNRKGNFFCCKSFHDDWLLDWYWNSNSGINVSHLIRDYLKGRCKLRMAGDLHHYMRHSCVNSDKPVHVQHLLVNGCGGAFLHPTHVFKHFNTFCGNSYKSEVTYPSFDDSSRIALGNILKFRKKNWQFDVIGGFIYFILVFSMFPQCNVFNILIDESWSGRLKSFFSTMQSAFMFMIEHSYVSFIGFLMLILCSYSFVPTKLSRKRRAMLGILHVSAHMAAALILMLLLELAIDMCIRNRLLATSGSHTLYEWYRSIENEHFPDPTGL
;
A
#
# COMPACT_ATOMS: atom_id res chain seq x y z
N MET A 1 5.77 21.49 21.60
CA MET A 1 4.62 21.46 20.66
C MET A 1 4.76 20.32 19.63
N PHE A 2 5.21 19.14 20.07
CA PHE A 2 5.30 17.93 19.23
C PHE A 2 4.10 17.06 19.54
N GLY A 3 3.06 17.18 18.73
CA GLY A 3 1.83 16.43 18.94
C GLY A 3 0.99 16.39 17.68
N ARG A 4 0.76 15.16 17.20
CA ARG A 4 -0.23 14.77 16.18
C ARG A 4 0.07 15.19 14.74
N ARG A 5 0.85 14.37 14.01
CA ARG A 5 0.64 14.20 12.56
C ARG A 5 1.22 12.92 11.93
N ASP A 6 1.30 11.81 12.67
CA ASP A 6 1.64 10.50 12.07
C ASP A 6 0.37 9.68 11.78
N ARG A 7 -0.56 10.26 11.02
CA ARG A 7 -1.69 9.50 10.45
C ARG A 7 -1.37 9.12 9.00
N LEU A 8 -1.15 7.81 8.82
CA LEU A 8 -1.40 6.98 7.64
C LEU A 8 -0.71 7.38 6.31
N GLU A 9 0.39 6.67 6.05
CA GLU A 9 0.82 6.02 4.79
C GLU A 9 0.87 6.77 3.45
N ASP A 10 0.52 8.05 3.32
CA ASP A 10 0.74 8.77 2.05
C ASP A 10 0.87 10.30 2.22
N LEU A 11 1.68 10.71 3.20
CA LEU A 11 1.80 12.13 3.56
C LEU A 11 2.75 12.93 2.66
N ARG A 12 3.56 12.28 1.81
CA ARG A 12 4.63 12.97 1.07
C ARG A 12 4.25 13.36 -0.36
N TYR A 13 3.53 12.51 -1.10
CA TYR A 13 3.03 12.90 -2.42
C TYR A 13 1.66 13.59 -2.28
N PRO A 14 1.32 14.59 -3.12
CA PRO A 14 0.02 15.23 -3.05
C PRO A 14 -1.07 14.33 -3.64
N ASN A 15 -2.22 14.25 -2.96
CA ASN A 15 -3.48 13.89 -3.63
C ASN A 15 -3.85 14.99 -4.64
N PRO A 16 -4.70 14.71 -5.64
CA PRO A 16 -5.06 15.70 -6.65
C PRO A 16 -6.11 16.65 -6.07
N SER A 17 -5.62 17.62 -5.30
CA SER A 17 -6.40 18.74 -4.76
C SER A 17 -5.52 19.98 -4.66
N ALA A 18 -6.14 21.15 -4.77
CA ALA A 18 -5.44 22.44 -4.63
C ALA A 18 -4.61 22.50 -3.32
N PHE A 19 -5.24 22.12 -2.20
CA PHE A 19 -4.60 22.18 -0.88
C PHE A 19 -3.34 21.32 -0.77
N THR A 20 -3.38 20.07 -1.26
CA THR A 20 -2.22 19.17 -1.18
C THR A 20 -1.15 19.52 -2.18
N TYR A 21 -1.50 19.92 -3.42
CA TYR A 21 -0.53 20.40 -4.40
C TYR A 21 0.20 21.64 -3.90
N GLU A 22 -0.51 22.64 -3.38
CA GLU A 22 0.11 23.85 -2.85
C GLU A 22 1.04 23.52 -1.69
N ARG A 23 0.52 22.84 -0.66
CA ARG A 23 1.27 22.64 0.57
C ARG A 23 2.39 21.60 0.48
N ARG A 24 2.20 20.55 -0.32
CA ARG A 24 3.12 19.39 -0.36
C ARG A 24 4.02 19.37 -1.59
N LEU A 25 3.62 20.01 -2.68
CA LEU A 25 4.42 20.06 -3.91
C LEU A 25 4.96 21.46 -4.18
N PHE A 26 4.17 22.52 -4.09
CA PHE A 26 4.64 23.87 -4.47
C PHE A 26 5.42 24.57 -3.37
N CYS A 27 4.87 24.69 -2.16
CA CYS A 27 5.51 25.40 -1.04
C CYS A 27 6.94 24.91 -0.76
N PRO A 28 7.26 23.60 -0.74
CA PRO A 28 8.64 23.17 -0.53
C PRO A 28 9.62 23.69 -1.59
N PHE A 29 9.19 23.75 -2.85
CA PHE A 29 10.02 24.25 -3.95
C PHE A 29 10.12 25.77 -3.93
N GLU A 30 9.04 26.47 -3.58
CA GLU A 30 9.03 27.93 -3.39
C GLU A 30 9.94 28.37 -2.24
N TYR A 31 9.94 27.64 -1.11
CA TYR A 31 10.87 27.90 -0.01
C TYR A 31 12.33 27.63 -0.40
N ALA A 32 12.58 26.61 -1.21
CA ALA A 32 13.94 26.28 -1.67
C ALA A 32 14.46 27.28 -2.72
N LEU A 33 13.61 27.74 -3.62
CA LEU A 33 13.92 28.72 -4.63
C LEU A 33 12.66 29.54 -4.92
N GLN A 34 12.68 30.83 -4.56
CA GLN A 34 11.52 31.71 -4.72
C GLN A 34 11.17 31.91 -6.20
N PRO A 35 9.87 32.00 -6.54
CA PRO A 35 9.45 32.32 -7.89
C PRO A 35 9.88 33.75 -8.28
N PRO A 36 9.95 34.07 -9.58
CA PRO A 36 10.27 35.43 -10.02
C PRO A 36 9.18 36.42 -9.60
N SER A 37 9.52 37.71 -9.54
CA SER A 37 8.59 38.77 -9.13
C SER A 37 7.36 38.93 -10.04
N CYS A 38 7.44 38.44 -11.28
CA CYS A 38 6.31 38.41 -12.20
C CYS A 38 5.33 37.24 -11.95
N TYR A 39 5.67 36.29 -11.08
CA TYR A 39 4.80 35.18 -10.73
C TYR A 39 3.53 35.64 -10.01
N LYS A 40 2.38 35.11 -10.44
CA LYS A 40 1.10 35.30 -9.79
C LYS A 40 0.50 33.93 -9.49
N ALA A 41 0.15 33.68 -8.23
CA ALA A 41 -0.26 32.36 -7.76
C ALA A 41 -1.53 31.83 -8.45
N GLU A 42 -2.51 32.72 -8.74
CA GLU A 42 -3.77 32.36 -9.38
C GLU A 42 -3.72 32.35 -10.91
N GLN A 43 -2.59 32.76 -11.52
CA GLN A 43 -2.51 32.91 -12.97
C GLN A 43 -2.54 31.57 -13.70
N ILE A 44 -3.33 31.53 -14.77
CA ILE A 44 -3.43 30.41 -15.71
C ILE A 44 -2.81 30.85 -17.04
N ALA A 45 -1.74 30.18 -17.46
CA ALA A 45 -1.12 30.44 -18.74
C ALA A 45 -2.03 29.94 -19.87
N ILE A 46 -2.49 30.88 -20.71
CA ILE A 46 -3.29 30.58 -21.91
C ILE A 46 -2.38 29.98 -22.99
N ASN A 47 -1.18 30.55 -23.16
CA ASN A 47 -0.21 30.12 -24.16
C ASN A 47 1.07 29.66 -23.47
N LYS A 48 1.34 28.35 -23.53
CA LYS A 48 2.59 27.76 -23.02
C LYS A 48 3.66 27.61 -24.12
N PRO A 49 4.95 27.74 -23.81
CA PRO A 49 5.50 28.27 -22.55
C PRO A 49 5.30 29.79 -22.47
N GLU A 50 4.92 30.29 -21.30
CA GLU A 50 4.84 31.73 -21.02
C GLU A 50 6.25 32.23 -20.67
N LEU A 51 6.99 32.67 -21.69
CA LEU A 51 8.40 33.00 -21.53
C LEU A 51 8.60 34.23 -20.63
N PRO A 52 9.65 34.24 -19.79
CA PRO A 52 10.01 35.42 -19.00
C PRO A 52 10.32 36.63 -19.90
N TYR A 53 10.17 37.84 -19.35
CA TYR A 53 10.50 39.08 -20.06
C TYR A 53 11.94 39.05 -20.60
N GLY A 54 12.12 39.45 -21.86
CA GLY A 54 13.41 39.44 -22.55
C GLY A 54 13.83 38.08 -23.13
N VAL A 55 13.04 37.01 -22.94
CA VAL A 55 13.31 35.69 -23.50
C VAL A 55 12.44 35.46 -24.73
N THR A 56 13.05 35.42 -25.92
CA THR A 56 12.31 35.21 -27.18
C THR A 56 11.97 33.73 -27.43
N GLU A 57 12.79 32.82 -26.91
CA GLU A 57 12.66 31.38 -27.15
C GLU A 57 13.06 30.59 -25.90
N LEU A 58 12.40 29.45 -25.66
CA LEU A 58 12.71 28.55 -24.54
C LEU A 58 14.18 28.13 -24.50
N LYS A 59 14.80 27.92 -25.68
CA LYS A 59 16.22 27.54 -25.78
C LYS A 59 17.19 28.61 -25.26
N LYS A 60 16.76 29.88 -25.23
CA LYS A 60 17.56 31.00 -24.72
C LYS A 60 17.40 31.19 -23.21
N TYR A 61 16.43 30.53 -22.58
CA TYR A 61 16.24 30.58 -21.14
C TYR A 61 17.35 29.80 -20.42
N LYS A 62 18.13 30.50 -19.60
CA LYS A 62 19.27 29.92 -18.86
C LYS A 62 18.93 29.47 -17.43
N GLY A 63 17.72 29.75 -16.95
CA GLY A 63 17.29 29.37 -15.60
C GLY A 63 16.88 27.89 -15.50
N PRO A 64 16.66 27.41 -14.27
CA PRO A 64 16.24 26.03 -14.03
C PRO A 64 14.84 25.77 -14.60
N GLN A 65 14.67 24.61 -15.24
CA GLN A 65 13.39 24.16 -15.81
C GLN A 65 12.96 22.87 -15.11
N SER A 66 11.67 22.73 -14.85
CA SER A 66 11.08 21.52 -14.30
C SER A 66 10.11 20.89 -15.30
N PHE A 67 10.17 19.56 -15.38
CA PHE A 67 9.28 18.72 -16.18
C PHE A 67 8.82 17.56 -15.32
N VAL A 68 7.52 17.31 -15.31
CA VAL A 68 6.88 16.36 -14.39
C VAL A 68 6.01 15.41 -15.19
N ILE A 69 6.02 14.13 -14.84
CA ILE A 69 5.06 13.15 -15.37
C ILE A 69 4.07 12.83 -14.27
N PRO A 70 2.77 12.68 -14.58
CA PRO A 70 1.78 12.32 -13.57
C PRO A 70 1.97 10.86 -13.12
N GLY A 71 1.69 10.62 -11.83
CA GLY A 71 1.51 9.27 -11.29
C GLY A 71 0.04 8.86 -11.19
N ASN A 72 -0.21 7.66 -10.69
CA ASN A 72 -1.58 7.19 -10.40
C ASN A 72 -2.35 8.13 -9.45
N HIS A 73 -1.68 8.71 -8.45
CA HIS A 73 -2.27 9.67 -7.52
C HIS A 73 -2.79 10.93 -8.23
N ASP A 74 -2.14 11.36 -9.31
CA ASP A 74 -2.55 12.55 -10.07
C ASP A 74 -3.79 12.29 -10.93
N TRP A 75 -4.08 11.03 -11.22
CA TRP A 75 -5.17 10.61 -12.10
C TRP A 75 -6.50 10.36 -11.37
N PHE A 76 -6.52 10.38 -10.03
CA PHE A 76 -7.75 10.11 -9.27
C PHE A 76 -8.85 11.18 -9.47
N ASP A 77 -8.51 12.38 -9.91
CA ASP A 77 -9.48 13.42 -10.30
C ASP A 77 -9.65 13.56 -11.83
N GLY A 78 -9.18 12.57 -12.60
CA GLY A 78 -9.15 12.64 -14.06
C GLY A 78 -8.06 13.57 -14.60
N LEU A 79 -6.95 13.74 -13.87
CA LEU A 79 -5.77 14.56 -14.21
C LEU A 79 -6.01 16.08 -14.17
N HIS A 80 -7.17 16.53 -13.68
CA HIS A 80 -7.56 17.93 -13.70
C HIS A 80 -6.61 18.81 -12.88
N THR A 81 -6.29 18.41 -11.65
CA THR A 81 -5.38 19.15 -10.76
C THR A 81 -3.98 19.22 -11.34
N PHE A 82 -3.45 18.11 -11.89
CA PHE A 82 -2.14 18.08 -12.53
C PHE A 82 -2.09 19.06 -13.70
N MET A 83 -3.08 19.04 -14.59
CA MET A 83 -3.13 19.95 -15.74
C MET A 83 -3.13 21.41 -15.27
N ARG A 84 -3.95 21.76 -14.27
CA ARG A 84 -4.01 23.11 -13.72
C ARG A 84 -2.67 23.56 -13.12
N TYR A 85 -2.04 22.74 -12.29
CA TYR A 85 -0.84 23.15 -11.55
C TYR A 85 0.46 22.97 -12.33
N ILE A 86 0.60 21.94 -13.15
CA ILE A 86 1.85 21.66 -13.89
C ILE A 86 1.80 22.23 -15.31
N CYS A 87 0.71 21.99 -16.05
CA CYS A 87 0.60 22.39 -17.45
C CYS A 87 0.07 23.81 -17.64
N HIS A 88 -0.56 24.42 -16.64
CA HIS A 88 -1.09 25.79 -16.74
C HIS A 88 -0.41 26.82 -15.82
N LYS A 89 0.25 26.44 -14.71
CA LYS A 89 1.13 27.40 -13.98
C LYS A 89 2.51 27.46 -14.61
N SER A 90 3.11 28.65 -14.65
CA SER A 90 4.42 28.89 -15.31
C SER A 90 5.63 28.60 -14.45
N TRP A 91 5.45 28.39 -13.14
CA TRP A 91 6.56 28.30 -12.18
C TRP A 91 6.24 27.31 -11.05
N LEU A 92 7.26 26.55 -10.64
CA LEU A 92 7.31 25.72 -9.44
C LEU A 92 8.43 26.28 -8.55
N GLY A 93 8.10 27.20 -7.63
CA GLY A 93 9.11 28.10 -7.08
C GLY A 93 9.83 28.85 -8.20
N GLY A 94 11.15 28.94 -8.16
CA GLY A 94 11.96 29.54 -9.23
C GLY A 94 12.25 28.61 -10.41
N TRP A 95 11.66 27.42 -10.47
CA TRP A 95 11.81 26.50 -11.60
C TRP A 95 10.74 26.77 -12.65
N PHE A 96 11.15 27.04 -13.88
CA PHE A 96 10.21 27.31 -14.97
C PHE A 96 9.49 26.03 -15.42
N LEU A 97 8.18 26.10 -15.61
CA LEU A 97 7.32 25.00 -16.09
C LEU A 97 6.87 25.27 -17.55
N PRO A 98 7.68 24.89 -18.56
CA PRO A 98 7.34 25.08 -19.97
C PRO A 98 6.38 24.02 -20.53
N GLN A 99 6.15 22.94 -19.79
CA GLN A 99 5.36 21.77 -20.19
C GLN A 99 3.91 22.15 -20.54
N LYS A 100 3.38 21.56 -21.62
CA LYS A 100 2.01 21.84 -22.14
C LYS A 100 1.04 20.68 -21.98
N LYS A 101 1.56 19.46 -21.86
CA LYS A 101 0.83 18.20 -21.81
C LYS A 101 1.44 17.32 -20.73
N SER A 102 0.74 16.28 -20.29
CA SER A 102 1.22 15.34 -19.27
C SER A 102 2.44 14.51 -19.70
N TYR A 103 2.67 14.38 -21.01
CA TYR A 103 3.82 13.72 -21.60
C TYR A 103 4.66 14.71 -22.41
N PHE A 104 5.95 14.41 -22.59
CA PHE A 104 6.87 15.30 -23.29
C PHE A 104 8.08 14.56 -23.86
N ALA A 105 8.78 15.21 -24.79
CA ALA A 105 10.09 14.79 -25.27
C ALA A 105 11.09 15.96 -25.17
N LEU A 106 12.20 15.76 -24.48
CA LEU A 106 13.26 16.75 -24.32
C LEU A 106 14.50 16.32 -25.08
N GLN A 107 15.05 17.23 -25.87
CA GLN A 107 16.36 17.07 -26.45
C GLN A 107 17.41 17.64 -25.49
N LEU A 108 18.29 16.77 -25.01
CA LEU A 108 19.46 17.12 -24.22
C LEU A 108 20.70 17.21 -25.12
N PRO A 109 21.80 17.81 -24.64
CA PRO A 109 23.07 17.83 -25.36
C PRO A 109 23.55 16.43 -25.74
N ARG A 110 24.42 16.36 -26.75
CA ARG A 110 25.09 15.11 -27.19
C ARG A 110 24.13 14.00 -27.64
N GLY A 111 23.01 14.37 -28.26
CA GLY A 111 22.07 13.41 -28.87
C GLY A 111 21.17 12.68 -27.88
N TRP A 112 21.16 13.07 -26.61
CA TRP A 112 20.26 12.48 -25.62
C TRP A 112 18.83 13.02 -25.77
N TRP A 113 17.87 12.13 -25.61
CA TRP A 113 16.46 12.42 -25.57
C TRP A 113 15.85 11.86 -24.29
N VAL A 114 14.97 12.63 -23.65
CA VAL A 114 14.18 12.17 -22.51
C VAL A 114 12.72 12.14 -22.91
N PHE A 115 12.09 10.97 -22.83
CA PHE A 115 10.66 10.80 -23.00
C PHE A 115 10.01 10.69 -21.63
N GLY A 116 9.13 11.64 -21.30
CA GLY A 116 8.24 11.53 -20.15
C GLY A 116 6.92 10.94 -20.61
N LEU A 117 6.60 9.74 -20.15
CA LEU A 117 5.42 8.98 -20.54
C LEU A 117 4.32 9.13 -19.47
N ASP A 118 3.10 9.38 -19.92
CA ASP A 118 1.92 9.36 -19.05
C ASP A 118 1.17 8.04 -19.24
N GLN A 119 1.25 7.17 -18.23
CA GLN A 119 0.68 5.81 -18.27
C GLN A 119 -0.74 5.72 -17.67
N ALA A 120 -1.27 6.83 -17.14
CA ALA A 120 -2.55 6.87 -16.47
C ALA A 120 -2.76 5.76 -15.44
N LEU A 121 -4.02 5.36 -15.20
CA LEU A 121 -4.38 4.24 -14.32
C LEU A 121 -4.28 2.87 -15.01
N HIS A 122 -4.08 2.85 -16.33
CA HIS A 122 -4.02 1.62 -17.12
C HIS A 122 -2.60 1.07 -17.31
N THR A 123 -1.58 1.73 -16.73
CA THR A 123 -0.17 1.30 -16.76
C THR A 123 0.39 1.19 -18.20
N ASP A 124 -0.14 1.98 -19.13
CA ASP A 124 0.32 2.01 -20.53
C ASP A 124 0.04 3.37 -21.17
N ILE A 125 0.76 3.69 -22.24
CA ILE A 125 0.51 4.90 -23.02
C ILE A 125 -0.65 4.70 -23.99
N ASP A 126 -1.44 5.74 -24.20
CA ASP A 126 -2.50 5.73 -25.21
C ASP A 126 -1.94 5.77 -26.65
N VAL A 127 -2.83 5.57 -27.62
CA VAL A 127 -2.46 5.52 -29.05
C VAL A 127 -1.95 6.85 -29.60
N TYR A 128 -2.38 7.99 -29.05
CA TYR A 128 -1.93 9.32 -29.49
C TYR A 128 -0.52 9.61 -28.97
N GLN A 129 -0.23 9.25 -27.72
CA GLN A 129 1.11 9.28 -27.15
C GLN A 129 2.04 8.35 -27.93
N PHE A 130 1.61 7.11 -28.17
CA PHE A 130 2.38 6.14 -28.95
C PHE A 130 2.74 6.69 -30.33
N LYS A 131 1.75 7.20 -31.08
CA LYS A 131 1.97 7.81 -32.39
C LYS A 131 2.97 8.97 -32.33
N PHE A 132 2.82 9.87 -31.36
CA PHE A 132 3.73 11.00 -31.16
C PHE A 132 5.19 10.55 -30.96
N PHE A 133 5.44 9.60 -30.05
CA PHE A 133 6.79 9.12 -29.77
C PHE A 133 7.35 8.28 -30.93
N ALA A 134 6.52 7.47 -31.59
CA ALA A 134 6.89 6.67 -32.75
C ALA A 134 7.35 7.55 -33.93
N GLU A 135 6.58 8.58 -34.29
CA GLU A 135 6.93 9.54 -35.33
C GLU A 135 8.20 10.33 -34.98
N LEU A 136 8.38 10.68 -33.70
CA LEU A 136 9.60 11.33 -33.23
C LEU A 136 10.81 10.40 -33.35
N CYS A 137 10.67 9.12 -33.01
CA CYS A 137 11.72 8.11 -33.13
C CYS A 137 12.17 7.90 -34.57
N GLN A 138 11.23 7.93 -35.52
CA GLN A 138 11.48 7.79 -36.96
C GLN A 138 12.12 9.06 -37.54
N SER A 139 11.56 10.23 -37.28
CA SER A 139 12.07 11.52 -37.79
C SER A 139 13.46 11.87 -37.25
N LYS A 140 13.80 11.41 -36.03
CA LYS A 140 15.10 11.62 -35.38
C LYS A 140 15.98 10.37 -35.42
N ASN A 141 15.85 9.54 -36.46
CA ASN A 141 16.67 8.34 -36.66
C ASN A 141 18.10 8.68 -37.14
N ARG A 142 18.86 9.44 -36.34
CA ARG A 142 20.29 9.68 -36.56
C ARG A 142 21.11 8.71 -35.69
N LYS A 143 22.19 8.17 -36.26
CA LYS A 143 23.19 7.41 -35.50
C LYS A 143 23.72 8.29 -34.36
N GLY A 144 23.75 7.76 -33.13
CA GLY A 144 24.22 8.48 -31.94
C GLY A 144 23.11 9.11 -31.06
N ASN A 145 21.83 9.00 -31.42
CA ASN A 145 20.75 9.41 -30.52
C ASN A 145 20.47 8.33 -29.46
N PHE A 146 20.41 8.74 -28.19
CA PHE A 146 20.13 7.89 -27.04
C PHE A 146 18.88 8.34 -26.32
N PHE A 147 18.08 7.40 -25.82
CA PHE A 147 16.79 7.68 -25.21
C PHE A 147 16.78 7.24 -23.75
N CYS A 148 16.26 8.13 -22.91
CA CYS A 148 15.85 7.85 -21.54
C CYS A 148 14.31 7.86 -21.50
N CYS A 149 13.70 6.71 -21.22
CA CYS A 149 12.25 6.62 -21.02
C CYS A 149 11.95 6.74 -19.54
N LYS A 150 11.17 7.75 -19.16
CA LYS A 150 10.68 7.95 -17.80
C LYS A 150 9.21 7.58 -17.77
N SER A 151 8.92 6.50 -17.05
CA SER A 151 7.58 6.02 -16.71
C SER A 151 7.28 6.40 -15.26
N PHE A 152 6.01 6.44 -14.86
CA PHE A 152 5.71 6.45 -13.43
C PHE A 152 5.71 5.03 -12.88
N HIS A 153 5.21 4.03 -13.62
CA HIS A 153 5.06 2.65 -13.14
C HIS A 153 6.28 1.77 -13.47
N ASP A 154 6.69 0.93 -12.51
CA ASP A 154 7.82 -0.02 -12.64
C ASP A 154 7.40 -1.33 -13.33
N ASP A 155 6.78 -1.23 -14.51
CA ASP A 155 6.13 -2.37 -15.20
C ASP A 155 7.02 -3.61 -15.24
N TRP A 156 8.31 -3.48 -15.57
CA TRP A 156 9.21 -4.62 -15.74
C TRP A 156 9.41 -5.43 -14.46
N LEU A 157 9.42 -4.77 -13.30
CA LEU A 157 9.67 -5.41 -12.02
C LEU A 157 8.39 -6.03 -11.48
N LEU A 158 7.29 -5.28 -11.59
CA LEU A 158 5.97 -5.72 -11.14
C LEU A 158 5.40 -6.83 -12.04
N ASP A 159 5.61 -6.77 -13.35
CA ASP A 159 5.23 -7.82 -14.28
C ASP A 159 6.02 -9.11 -14.03
N TRP A 160 7.32 -9.00 -13.74
CA TRP A 160 8.10 -10.16 -13.33
C TRP A 160 7.57 -10.77 -12.02
N TYR A 161 7.29 -9.94 -11.01
CA TYR A 161 6.83 -10.41 -9.71
C TYR A 161 5.43 -11.04 -9.76
N TRP A 162 4.51 -10.43 -10.50
CA TRP A 162 3.13 -10.90 -10.63
C TRP A 162 2.92 -11.90 -11.77
N ASN A 163 3.96 -12.17 -12.57
CA ASN A 163 3.86 -12.91 -13.82
C ASN A 163 2.76 -12.36 -14.74
N SER A 164 2.74 -11.03 -14.88
CA SER A 164 1.82 -10.28 -15.74
C SER A 164 2.55 -9.70 -16.96
N ASN A 165 1.79 -9.05 -17.84
CA ASN A 165 2.34 -8.36 -19.00
C ASN A 165 1.54 -7.07 -19.20
N SER A 166 2.09 -5.95 -18.72
CA SER A 166 1.55 -4.60 -18.82
C SER A 166 2.41 -3.74 -19.76
N GLY A 167 2.02 -2.49 -20.01
CA GLY A 167 2.82 -1.57 -20.83
C GLY A 167 3.10 -2.10 -22.24
N ILE A 168 2.09 -2.66 -22.93
CA ILE A 168 2.24 -3.28 -24.25
C ILE A 168 2.71 -2.24 -25.27
N ASN A 169 2.10 -1.05 -25.27
CA ASN A 169 2.46 0.03 -26.19
C ASN A 169 3.84 0.60 -25.86
N VAL A 170 4.17 0.77 -24.57
CA VAL A 170 5.53 1.16 -24.15
C VAL A 170 6.57 0.12 -24.59
N SER A 171 6.27 -1.16 -24.43
CA SER A 171 7.15 -2.26 -24.85
C SER A 171 7.34 -2.28 -26.36
N HIS A 172 6.27 -2.06 -27.13
CA HIS A 172 6.31 -1.92 -28.59
C HIS A 172 7.17 -0.72 -29.01
N LEU A 173 7.01 0.45 -28.36
CA LEU A 173 7.81 1.64 -28.62
C LEU A 173 9.31 1.38 -28.38
N ILE A 174 9.65 0.72 -27.27
CA ILE A 174 11.04 0.43 -26.91
C ILE A 174 11.66 -0.60 -27.87
N ARG A 175 10.96 -1.68 -28.18
CA ARG A 175 11.50 -2.78 -28.98
C ARG A 175 11.60 -2.42 -30.46
N ASP A 176 10.53 -1.87 -31.03
CA ASP A 176 10.38 -1.78 -32.48
C ASP A 176 10.66 -0.38 -33.04
N TYR A 177 10.58 0.68 -32.22
CA TYR A 177 10.89 2.05 -32.66
C TYR A 177 12.22 2.55 -32.12
N LEU A 178 12.52 2.32 -30.84
CA LEU A 178 13.81 2.69 -30.27
C LEU A 178 14.93 1.75 -30.70
N LYS A 179 14.65 0.46 -30.96
CA LYS A 179 15.59 -0.52 -31.56
C LYS A 179 16.98 -0.49 -30.89
N GLY A 180 17.03 -0.59 -29.57
CA GLY A 180 18.29 -0.63 -28.78
C GLY A 180 18.93 0.74 -28.48
N ARG A 181 18.26 1.83 -28.86
CA ARG A 181 18.66 3.21 -28.51
C ARG A 181 18.19 3.65 -27.12
N CYS A 182 17.30 2.89 -26.47
CA CYS A 182 16.95 3.13 -25.07
C CYS A 182 18.13 2.73 -24.19
N LYS A 183 18.82 3.69 -23.59
CA LYS A 183 19.95 3.40 -22.68
C LYS A 183 19.51 3.34 -21.23
N LEU A 184 18.40 3.99 -20.91
CA LEU A 184 17.94 4.10 -19.54
C LEU A 184 16.41 4.10 -19.52
N ARG A 185 15.82 3.21 -18.74
CA ARG A 185 14.40 3.26 -18.39
C ARG A 185 14.31 3.55 -16.90
N MET A 186 13.68 4.66 -16.56
CA MET A 186 13.46 5.09 -15.19
C MET A 186 11.98 4.99 -14.84
N ALA A 187 11.67 4.54 -13.63
CA ALA A 187 10.34 4.63 -13.07
C ALA A 187 10.34 5.04 -11.59
N GLY A 188 9.15 5.39 -11.13
CA GLY A 188 8.80 5.69 -9.73
C GLY A 188 7.74 4.68 -9.28
N ASP A 189 6.83 5.06 -8.36
CA ASP A 189 5.81 4.16 -7.77
C ASP A 189 6.37 3.20 -6.71
N LEU A 190 7.38 2.38 -7.02
CA LEU A 190 8.06 1.64 -5.95
C LEU A 190 8.95 2.58 -5.13
N HIS A 191 8.57 2.77 -3.86
CA HIS A 191 9.23 3.65 -2.91
C HIS A 191 10.57 3.10 -2.39
N HIS A 192 11.48 2.81 -3.30
CA HIS A 192 12.86 2.44 -3.03
C HIS A 192 13.74 2.85 -4.23
N TYR A 193 15.04 2.63 -4.10
CA TYR A 193 15.98 2.78 -5.20
C TYR A 193 16.50 1.40 -5.61
N MET A 194 16.52 1.14 -6.92
CA MET A 194 17.02 -0.12 -7.45
C MET A 194 17.56 0.08 -8.86
N ARG A 195 18.83 -0.26 -9.09
CA ARG A 195 19.46 -0.20 -10.41
C ARG A 195 19.83 -1.58 -10.89
N HIS A 196 19.36 -1.92 -12.08
CA HIS A 196 19.80 -3.08 -12.83
C HIS A 196 20.53 -2.66 -14.10
N SER A 197 21.62 -3.37 -14.41
CA SER A 197 22.36 -3.21 -15.66
C SER A 197 22.28 -4.49 -16.47
N CYS A 198 22.09 -4.36 -17.78
CA CYS A 198 22.15 -5.48 -18.69
C CYS A 198 23.56 -6.10 -18.62
N VAL A 199 23.62 -7.43 -18.50
CA VAL A 199 24.85 -8.20 -18.65
C VAL A 199 25.15 -8.30 -20.15
N ASN A 200 26.42 -8.17 -20.52
CA ASN A 200 26.83 -8.28 -21.92
C ASN A 200 26.42 -9.65 -22.48
N SER A 201 25.77 -9.63 -23.64
CA SER A 201 25.40 -10.84 -24.39
C SER A 201 25.35 -10.52 -25.88
N ASP A 202 25.37 -11.54 -26.73
CA ASP A 202 25.29 -11.38 -28.20
C ASP A 202 23.88 -10.95 -28.67
N LYS A 203 22.88 -11.00 -27.78
CA LYS A 203 21.50 -10.62 -28.09
C LYS A 203 21.37 -9.10 -28.18
N PRO A 204 20.44 -8.59 -29.02
CA PRO A 204 20.15 -7.17 -29.07
C PRO A 204 19.62 -6.67 -27.72
N VAL A 205 20.33 -5.70 -27.14
CA VAL A 205 19.95 -5.08 -25.88
C VAL A 205 18.93 -3.98 -26.14
N HIS A 206 17.69 -4.19 -25.69
CA HIS A 206 16.62 -3.20 -25.84
C HIS A 206 16.77 -2.02 -24.87
N VAL A 207 17.23 -2.27 -23.64
CA VAL A 207 17.46 -1.25 -22.59
C VAL A 207 18.77 -1.57 -21.87
N GLN A 208 19.68 -0.60 -21.71
CA GLN A 208 20.95 -0.87 -21.02
C GLN A 208 20.81 -0.88 -19.50
N HIS A 209 20.06 0.08 -18.95
CA HIS A 209 19.86 0.24 -17.51
C HIS A 209 18.37 0.39 -17.17
N LEU A 210 17.93 -0.36 -16.16
CA LEU A 210 16.61 -0.23 -15.55
C LEU A 210 16.79 0.40 -14.16
N LEU A 211 16.06 1.47 -13.88
CA LEU A 211 16.20 2.23 -12.65
C LEU A 211 14.84 2.50 -12.03
N VAL A 212 14.65 2.01 -10.81
CA VAL A 212 13.58 2.42 -9.92
C VAL A 212 14.12 3.53 -9.02
N ASN A 213 13.44 4.66 -8.95
CA ASN A 213 13.80 5.77 -8.06
C ASN A 213 12.56 6.45 -7.47
N GLY A 214 11.79 5.71 -6.66
CA GLY A 214 10.63 6.23 -5.92
C GLY A 214 10.97 6.81 -4.54
N CYS A 215 12.22 7.17 -4.28
CA CYS A 215 12.68 7.68 -2.98
C CYS A 215 12.25 9.13 -2.66
N GLY A 216 11.13 9.60 -3.21
CA GLY A 216 10.57 10.93 -2.93
C GLY A 216 10.09 11.13 -1.48
N GLY A 217 10.05 10.04 -0.71
CA GLY A 217 9.93 10.05 0.74
C GLY A 217 8.62 9.47 1.29
N ALA A 218 7.75 8.92 0.44
CA ALA A 218 6.67 8.05 0.90
C ALA A 218 7.22 6.83 1.68
N PHE A 219 6.33 6.02 2.26
CA PHE A 219 6.70 4.82 3.01
C PHE A 219 7.48 3.84 2.13
N LEU A 220 8.40 3.09 2.73
CA LEU A 220 9.36 2.28 1.99
C LEU A 220 8.72 0.97 1.47
N HIS A 221 8.83 0.70 0.17
CA HIS A 221 8.47 -0.60 -0.40
C HIS A 221 9.62 -1.61 -0.27
N PRO A 222 9.33 -2.92 -0.08
CA PRO A 222 10.36 -3.92 0.12
C PRO A 222 11.22 -4.12 -1.15
N THR A 223 12.54 -4.17 -1.00
CA THR A 223 13.46 -4.53 -2.10
C THR A 223 13.72 -6.03 -2.13
N HIS A 224 13.72 -6.72 -0.98
CA HIS A 224 14.07 -8.15 -0.87
C HIS A 224 13.16 -9.09 -1.67
N VAL A 225 11.90 -8.71 -1.91
CA VAL A 225 10.95 -9.48 -2.73
C VAL A 225 11.37 -9.54 -4.22
N PHE A 226 12.23 -8.63 -4.65
CA PHE A 226 12.73 -8.54 -6.03
C PHE A 226 14.17 -9.06 -6.18
N LYS A 227 14.75 -9.68 -5.14
CA LYS A 227 16.15 -10.16 -5.13
C LYS A 227 16.50 -11.09 -6.30
N HIS A 228 15.51 -11.82 -6.81
CA HIS A 228 15.69 -12.80 -7.89
C HIS A 228 15.36 -12.27 -9.28
N PHE A 229 15.01 -10.98 -9.41
CA PHE A 229 14.84 -10.37 -10.72
C PHE A 229 16.18 -10.35 -11.46
N ASN A 230 16.22 -10.98 -12.63
CA ASN A 230 17.46 -11.15 -13.40
C ASN A 230 17.26 -11.12 -14.92
N THR A 231 16.03 -10.95 -15.41
CA THR A 231 15.72 -11.05 -16.84
C THR A 231 14.69 -10.02 -17.27
N PHE A 232 14.93 -9.41 -18.43
CA PHE A 232 13.99 -8.49 -19.06
C PHE A 232 14.17 -8.51 -20.59
N CYS A 233 13.07 -8.66 -21.32
CA CYS A 233 13.06 -8.79 -22.79
C CYS A 233 14.08 -9.81 -23.33
N GLY A 234 14.24 -10.96 -22.65
CA GLY A 234 15.15 -12.04 -23.08
C GLY A 234 16.64 -11.82 -22.79
N ASN A 235 17.01 -10.68 -22.21
CA ASN A 235 18.37 -10.36 -21.77
C ASN A 235 18.51 -10.53 -20.26
N SER A 236 19.71 -10.89 -19.81
CA SER A 236 20.05 -11.02 -18.39
C SER A 236 20.46 -9.67 -17.80
N TYR A 237 20.05 -9.41 -16.56
CA TYR A 237 20.33 -8.19 -15.81
C TYR A 237 20.93 -8.54 -14.45
N LYS A 238 21.89 -7.72 -14.03
CA LYS A 238 22.48 -7.76 -12.70
C LYS A 238 21.96 -6.60 -11.86
N SER A 239 21.56 -6.87 -10.62
CA SER A 239 21.30 -5.83 -9.64
C SER A 239 22.62 -5.22 -9.18
N GLU A 240 22.81 -3.94 -9.46
CA GLU A 240 24.05 -3.23 -9.16
C GLU A 240 24.02 -2.57 -7.79
N VAL A 241 22.89 -1.96 -7.44
CA VAL A 241 22.72 -1.21 -6.20
C VAL A 241 21.24 -1.13 -5.86
N THR A 242 20.94 -1.28 -4.57
CA THR A 242 19.60 -1.20 -4.01
C THR A 242 19.63 -0.40 -2.72
N TYR A 243 18.60 0.42 -2.50
CA TYR A 243 18.38 1.09 -1.22
C TYR A 243 16.89 1.01 -0.86
N PRO A 244 16.54 0.39 0.28
CA PRO A 244 17.43 -0.32 1.20
C PRO A 244 18.07 -1.56 0.55
N SER A 245 19.20 -2.02 1.12
CA SER A 245 19.77 -3.32 0.74
C SER A 245 18.74 -4.44 0.96
N PHE A 246 18.89 -5.59 0.31
CA PHE A 246 17.96 -6.70 0.47
C PHE A 246 17.87 -7.18 1.92
N ASP A 247 19.00 -7.26 2.62
CA ASP A 247 19.06 -7.72 4.00
C ASP A 247 18.46 -6.70 4.96
N ASP A 248 18.72 -5.40 4.74
CA ASP A 248 18.08 -4.33 5.50
C ASP A 248 16.58 -4.30 5.27
N SER A 249 16.13 -4.48 4.03
CA SER A 249 14.72 -4.53 3.69
C SER A 249 14.01 -5.68 4.41
N SER A 250 14.63 -6.86 4.46
CA SER A 250 14.09 -8.01 5.18
C SER A 250 14.04 -7.76 6.69
N ARG A 251 15.10 -7.19 7.28
CA ARG A 251 15.13 -6.80 8.70
C ARG A 251 14.08 -5.76 9.05
N ILE A 252 13.89 -4.74 8.21
CA ILE A 252 12.86 -3.71 8.39
C ILE A 252 11.48 -4.36 8.35
N ALA A 253 11.23 -5.24 7.37
CA ALA A 253 9.96 -5.95 7.24
C ALA A 253 9.65 -6.83 8.46
N LEU A 254 10.64 -7.56 8.99
CA LEU A 254 10.48 -8.37 10.21
C LEU A 254 10.11 -7.49 11.42
N GLY A 255 10.74 -6.30 11.52
CA GLY A 255 10.42 -5.33 12.56
C GLY A 255 8.97 -4.82 12.52
N ASN A 256 8.28 -4.91 11.39
CA ASN A 256 6.89 -4.47 11.28
C ASN A 256 5.92 -5.32 12.12
N ILE A 257 6.23 -6.59 12.40
CA ILE A 257 5.36 -7.47 13.22
C ILE A 257 5.04 -6.82 14.58
N LEU A 258 6.06 -6.26 15.24
CA LEU A 258 5.90 -5.61 16.55
C LEU A 258 5.59 -4.11 16.41
N LYS A 259 6.23 -3.42 15.47
CA LYS A 259 6.07 -1.97 15.31
C LYS A 259 4.67 -1.59 14.81
N PHE A 260 4.09 -2.38 13.92
CA PHE A 260 2.74 -2.14 13.40
C PHE A 260 1.73 -2.13 14.53
N ARG A 261 1.74 -3.18 15.37
CA ARG A 261 0.86 -3.27 16.55
C ARG A 261 1.06 -2.09 17.51
N LYS A 262 2.31 -1.74 17.82
CA LYS A 262 2.61 -0.62 18.73
C LYS A 262 2.07 0.72 18.21
N LYS A 263 2.14 0.97 16.89
CA LYS A 263 1.68 2.20 16.28
C LYS A 263 0.16 2.21 16.05
N ASN A 264 -0.41 1.06 15.72
CA ASN A 264 -1.81 0.90 15.34
C ASN A 264 -2.60 0.07 16.37
N TRP A 265 -2.37 0.28 17.67
CA TRP A 265 -3.01 -0.50 18.74
C TRP A 265 -4.55 -0.46 18.69
N GLN A 266 -5.13 0.60 18.11
CA GLN A 266 -6.57 0.73 17.90
C GLN A 266 -7.13 -0.39 16.99
N PHE A 267 -6.29 -0.94 16.10
CA PHE A 267 -6.64 -2.09 15.29
C PHE A 267 -6.92 -3.33 16.15
N ASP A 268 -6.25 -3.49 17.30
CA ASP A 268 -6.49 -4.60 18.23
C ASP A 268 -7.89 -4.53 18.85
N VAL A 269 -8.47 -3.33 19.05
CA VAL A 269 -9.84 -3.17 19.55
C VAL A 269 -10.85 -3.68 18.54
N ILE A 270 -10.68 -3.33 17.26
CA ILE A 270 -11.51 -3.83 16.16
C ILE A 270 -11.37 -5.36 16.05
N GLY A 271 -10.13 -5.86 16.09
CA GLY A 271 -9.83 -7.29 16.10
C GLY A 271 -10.51 -8.03 17.27
N GLY A 272 -10.47 -7.45 18.47
CA GLY A 272 -11.14 -7.99 19.65
C GLY A 272 -12.66 -8.07 19.49
N PHE A 273 -13.28 -7.05 18.89
CA PHE A 273 -14.72 -7.09 18.58
C PHE A 273 -15.06 -8.16 17.54
N ILE A 274 -14.25 -8.30 16.49
CA ILE A 274 -14.40 -9.39 15.50
C ILE A 274 -14.30 -10.75 16.20
N TYR A 275 -13.28 -10.94 17.05
CA TYR A 275 -13.08 -12.18 17.78
C TYR A 275 -14.24 -12.49 18.72
N PHE A 276 -14.77 -11.47 19.40
CA PHE A 276 -15.94 -11.62 20.23
C PHE A 276 -17.14 -12.10 19.42
N ILE A 277 -17.46 -11.49 18.27
CA ILE A 277 -18.54 -11.97 17.37
C ILE A 277 -18.32 -13.43 16.96
N LEU A 278 -17.09 -13.82 16.64
CA LEU A 278 -16.77 -15.19 16.22
C LEU A 278 -17.12 -16.25 17.27
N VAL A 279 -17.19 -15.89 18.56
CA VAL A 279 -17.47 -16.85 19.65
C VAL A 279 -18.68 -16.48 20.52
N PHE A 280 -19.29 -15.31 20.31
CA PHE A 280 -20.30 -14.74 21.19
C PHE A 280 -21.48 -15.68 21.46
N SER A 281 -22.05 -16.26 20.42
CA SER A 281 -23.20 -17.18 20.54
C SER A 281 -22.83 -18.59 21.01
N MET A 282 -21.56 -18.81 21.36
CA MET A 282 -21.08 -20.07 21.92
C MET A 282 -20.96 -20.02 23.45
N PHE A 283 -21.04 -18.83 24.06
CA PHE A 283 -21.07 -18.71 25.53
C PHE A 283 -22.45 -19.12 26.10
N PRO A 284 -22.50 -19.70 27.30
CA PRO A 284 -21.38 -20.25 28.08
C PRO A 284 -21.00 -21.66 27.63
N GLN A 285 -19.73 -22.04 27.81
CA GLN A 285 -19.26 -23.41 27.56
C GLN A 285 -19.42 -24.27 28.82
N CYS A 286 -20.08 -25.42 28.70
CA CYS A 286 -20.27 -26.35 29.82
C CYS A 286 -19.02 -27.23 30.03
N ASN A 287 -18.67 -27.49 31.29
CA ASN A 287 -17.66 -28.47 31.69
C ASN A 287 -16.23 -28.24 31.15
N VAL A 288 -15.83 -26.98 30.95
CA VAL A 288 -14.48 -26.62 30.46
C VAL A 288 -13.37 -27.12 31.40
N PHE A 289 -13.65 -27.27 32.70
CA PHE A 289 -12.71 -27.84 33.67
C PHE A 289 -12.22 -29.25 33.33
N ASN A 290 -13.00 -30.02 32.56
CA ASN A 290 -12.62 -31.37 32.15
C ASN A 290 -11.31 -31.40 31.33
N ILE A 291 -10.89 -30.25 30.79
CA ILE A 291 -9.58 -30.07 30.15
C ILE A 291 -8.44 -30.33 31.14
N LEU A 292 -8.61 -29.99 32.42
CA LEU A 292 -7.55 -30.06 33.44
C LEU A 292 -7.56 -31.34 34.28
N ILE A 293 -8.55 -32.24 34.10
CA ILE A 293 -8.70 -33.45 34.93
C ILE A 293 -7.61 -34.50 34.65
N ASP A 294 -7.10 -34.58 33.41
CA ASP A 294 -6.09 -35.57 33.05
C ASP A 294 -4.73 -35.27 33.73
N GLU A 295 -4.14 -36.27 34.38
CA GLU A 295 -2.87 -36.12 35.08
C GLU A 295 -1.71 -35.81 34.12
N SER A 296 -1.79 -36.28 32.88
CA SER A 296 -0.74 -36.15 31.86
C SER A 296 -0.85 -34.85 31.04
N TRP A 297 0.28 -34.22 30.74
CA TRP A 297 0.31 -33.03 29.86
C TRP A 297 -0.23 -33.30 28.45
N SER A 298 0.06 -34.49 27.89
CA SER A 298 -0.46 -34.92 26.60
C SER A 298 -1.97 -35.11 26.61
N GLY A 299 -2.52 -35.66 27.70
CA GLY A 299 -3.94 -35.86 27.87
C GLY A 299 -4.70 -34.53 27.97
N ARG A 300 -4.18 -33.57 28.74
CA ARG A 300 -4.73 -32.21 28.81
C ARG A 300 -4.72 -31.50 27.46
N LEU A 301 -3.63 -31.60 26.69
CA LEU A 301 -3.56 -31.03 25.34
C LEU A 301 -4.60 -31.68 24.40
N LYS A 302 -4.72 -33.01 24.44
CA LYS A 302 -5.72 -33.72 23.64
C LYS A 302 -7.14 -33.31 24.01
N SER A 303 -7.43 -33.19 25.31
CA SER A 303 -8.72 -32.73 25.83
C SER A 303 -9.02 -31.31 25.35
N PHE A 304 -8.05 -30.40 25.45
CA PHE A 304 -8.17 -29.02 24.96
C PHE A 304 -8.53 -28.95 23.47
N PHE A 305 -7.81 -29.67 22.61
CA PHE A 305 -8.10 -29.70 21.18
C PHE A 305 -9.45 -30.37 20.86
N SER A 306 -9.83 -31.41 21.62
CA SER A 306 -11.14 -32.05 21.50
C SER A 306 -12.27 -31.07 21.85
N THR A 307 -12.15 -30.33 22.95
CA THR A 307 -13.12 -29.30 23.36
C THR A 307 -13.19 -28.18 22.32
N MET A 308 -12.05 -27.74 21.79
CA MET A 308 -12.01 -26.74 20.72
C MET A 308 -12.74 -27.22 19.45
N GLN A 309 -12.54 -28.49 19.06
CA GLN A 309 -13.25 -29.09 17.94
C GLN A 309 -14.76 -29.19 18.21
N SER A 310 -15.17 -29.62 19.40
CA SER A 310 -16.59 -29.67 19.78
C SER A 310 -17.22 -28.29 19.76
N ALA A 311 -16.52 -27.27 20.26
CA ALA A 311 -16.98 -25.88 20.22
C ALA A 311 -17.14 -25.40 18.76
N PHE A 312 -16.20 -25.73 17.88
CA PHE A 312 -16.31 -25.40 16.45
C PHE A 312 -17.52 -26.08 15.79
N MET A 313 -17.77 -27.36 16.08
CA MET A 313 -18.96 -28.07 15.56
C MET A 313 -20.26 -27.46 16.10
N PHE A 314 -20.30 -27.15 17.41
CA PHE A 314 -21.43 -26.46 18.03
C PHE A 314 -21.72 -25.10 17.36
N MET A 315 -20.66 -24.38 16.96
CA MET A 315 -20.83 -23.13 16.24
C MET A 315 -21.59 -23.34 14.93
N ILE A 316 -21.18 -24.32 14.12
CA ILE A 316 -21.78 -24.61 12.82
C ILE A 316 -23.23 -25.04 12.96
N GLU A 317 -23.53 -25.87 13.96
CA GLU A 317 -24.85 -26.49 14.10
C GLU A 317 -25.88 -25.59 14.80
N HIS A 318 -25.45 -24.81 15.79
CA HIS A 318 -26.38 -24.16 16.74
C HIS A 318 -26.13 -22.66 16.95
N SER A 319 -24.94 -22.12 16.60
CA SER A 319 -24.57 -20.73 16.94
C SER A 319 -24.67 -19.78 15.74
N TYR A 320 -25.88 -19.33 15.43
CA TYR A 320 -26.15 -18.55 14.20
C TYR A 320 -25.32 -17.26 14.06
N VAL A 321 -25.11 -16.49 15.15
CA VAL A 321 -24.37 -15.20 15.08
C VAL A 321 -22.89 -15.46 14.78
N SER A 322 -22.29 -16.39 15.50
CA SER A 322 -20.88 -16.79 15.32
C SER A 322 -20.66 -17.44 13.95
N PHE A 323 -21.59 -18.27 13.48
CA PHE A 323 -21.53 -18.87 12.14
C PHE A 323 -21.62 -17.82 11.02
N ILE A 324 -22.53 -16.84 11.12
CA ILE A 324 -22.62 -15.74 10.15
C ILE A 324 -21.34 -14.89 10.19
N GLY A 325 -20.81 -14.60 11.37
CA GLY A 325 -19.54 -13.88 11.53
C GLY A 325 -18.38 -14.62 10.86
N PHE A 326 -18.31 -15.94 11.02
CA PHE A 326 -17.33 -16.80 10.35
C PHE A 326 -17.47 -16.77 8.81
N LEU A 327 -18.69 -16.88 8.28
CA LEU A 327 -18.94 -16.81 6.84
C LEU A 327 -18.55 -15.44 6.25
N MET A 328 -18.91 -14.36 6.95
CA MET A 328 -18.51 -13.00 6.56
C MET A 328 -17.00 -12.85 6.56
N LEU A 329 -16.30 -13.40 7.57
CA LEU A 329 -14.84 -13.37 7.60
C LEU A 329 -14.22 -14.14 6.43
N ILE A 330 -14.80 -15.27 6.00
CA ILE A 330 -14.37 -15.99 4.78
C ILE A 330 -14.52 -15.10 3.53
N LEU A 331 -15.70 -14.51 3.35
CA LEU A 331 -16.00 -13.66 2.18
C LEU A 331 -15.08 -12.44 2.13
N CYS A 332 -14.89 -11.76 3.27
CA CYS A 332 -13.96 -10.66 3.40
C CYS A 332 -12.55 -11.12 3.09
N SER A 333 -12.07 -12.19 3.74
CA SER A 333 -10.69 -12.68 3.55
C SER A 333 -10.40 -13.02 2.10
N TYR A 334 -11.31 -13.70 1.39
CA TYR A 334 -11.18 -13.97 -0.04
C TYR A 334 -11.15 -12.70 -0.91
N SER A 335 -11.95 -11.70 -0.55
CA SER A 335 -12.04 -10.43 -1.27
C SER A 335 -10.81 -9.55 -1.08
N PHE A 336 -10.17 -9.59 0.10
CA PHE A 336 -8.94 -8.85 0.39
C PHE A 336 -7.69 -9.46 -0.28
N VAL A 337 -7.70 -10.76 -0.63
CA VAL A 337 -6.56 -11.35 -1.36
C VAL A 337 -6.48 -10.74 -2.78
N PRO A 338 -5.31 -10.22 -3.21
CA PRO A 338 -5.14 -9.56 -4.51
C PRO A 338 -5.70 -10.36 -5.69
N THR A 339 -6.41 -9.67 -6.58
CA THR A 339 -7.04 -10.25 -7.78
C THR A 339 -6.03 -10.78 -8.80
N LYS A 340 -4.76 -10.33 -8.73
CA LYS A 340 -3.64 -10.85 -9.54
C LYS A 340 -3.31 -12.32 -9.23
N LEU A 341 -3.73 -12.86 -8.08
CA LEU A 341 -3.56 -14.28 -7.75
C LEU A 341 -4.71 -15.13 -8.32
N SER A 342 -4.39 -16.39 -8.66
CA SER A 342 -5.41 -17.33 -9.15
C SER A 342 -6.51 -17.58 -8.12
N ARG A 343 -7.75 -17.84 -8.58
CA ARG A 343 -8.91 -18.09 -7.70
C ARG A 343 -8.62 -19.18 -6.65
N LYS A 344 -7.90 -20.23 -7.04
CA LYS A 344 -7.47 -21.32 -6.13
C LYS A 344 -6.53 -20.82 -5.02
N ARG A 345 -5.50 -20.03 -5.36
CA ARG A 345 -4.57 -19.46 -4.37
C ARG A 345 -5.27 -18.48 -3.44
N ARG A 346 -6.19 -17.66 -3.97
CA ARG A 346 -7.01 -16.74 -3.18
C ARG A 346 -7.87 -17.48 -2.16
N ALA A 347 -8.55 -18.55 -2.59
CA ALA A 347 -9.32 -19.40 -1.69
C ALA A 347 -8.43 -20.04 -0.61
N MET A 348 -7.28 -20.61 -0.98
CA MET A 348 -6.34 -21.21 -0.02
C MET A 348 -5.87 -20.20 1.05
N LEU A 349 -5.42 -19.02 0.62
CA LEU A 349 -4.94 -17.98 1.55
C LEU A 349 -6.06 -17.47 2.44
N GLY A 350 -7.26 -17.25 1.88
CA GLY A 350 -8.43 -16.84 2.64
C GLY A 350 -8.81 -17.87 3.70
N ILE A 351 -8.90 -19.16 3.34
CA ILE A 351 -9.21 -20.24 4.28
C ILE A 351 -8.14 -20.33 5.37
N LEU A 352 -6.85 -20.32 5.02
CA LEU A 352 -5.76 -20.40 6.00
C LEU A 352 -5.82 -19.23 7.00
N HIS A 353 -6.08 -18.02 6.52
CA HIS A 353 -6.19 -16.82 7.33
C HIS A 353 -7.39 -16.91 8.29
N VAL A 354 -8.57 -17.29 7.79
CA VAL A 354 -9.78 -17.46 8.60
C VAL A 354 -9.57 -18.55 9.65
N SER A 355 -9.01 -19.71 9.27
CA SER A 355 -8.74 -20.81 10.20
C SER A 355 -7.81 -20.38 11.34
N ALA A 356 -6.80 -19.55 11.05
CA ALA A 356 -5.91 -19.02 12.09
C ALA A 356 -6.65 -18.09 13.07
N HIS A 357 -7.47 -17.17 12.55
CA HIS A 357 -8.28 -16.27 13.38
C HIS A 357 -9.33 -17.03 14.19
N MET A 358 -9.96 -18.03 13.59
CA MET A 358 -10.95 -18.88 14.25
C MET A 358 -10.33 -19.70 15.38
N ALA A 359 -9.21 -20.36 15.12
CA ALA A 359 -8.49 -21.09 16.16
C ALA A 359 -8.09 -20.17 17.32
N ALA A 360 -7.58 -18.97 17.02
CA ALA A 360 -7.22 -18.00 18.05
C ALA A 360 -8.42 -17.54 18.88
N ALA A 361 -9.57 -17.27 18.24
CA ALA A 361 -10.79 -16.86 18.93
C ALA A 361 -11.32 -17.96 19.85
N LEU A 362 -11.37 -19.22 19.37
CA LEU A 362 -11.78 -20.37 20.17
C LEU A 362 -10.84 -20.62 21.36
N ILE A 363 -9.52 -20.53 21.14
CA ILE A 363 -8.53 -20.65 22.21
C ILE A 363 -8.77 -19.60 23.29
N LEU A 364 -8.94 -18.33 22.90
CA LEU A 364 -9.18 -17.24 23.86
C LEU A 364 -10.50 -17.41 24.61
N MET A 365 -11.57 -17.87 23.94
CA MET A 365 -12.84 -18.19 24.58
C MET A 365 -12.66 -19.28 25.64
N LEU A 366 -12.01 -20.40 25.29
CA LEU A 366 -11.80 -21.51 26.22
C LEU A 366 -10.91 -21.11 27.41
N LEU A 367 -9.88 -20.30 27.19
CA LEU A 367 -9.03 -19.79 28.27
C LEU A 367 -9.79 -18.84 29.20
N LEU A 368 -10.66 -17.98 28.64
CA LEU A 368 -11.51 -17.09 29.43
C LEU A 368 -12.48 -17.90 30.30
N GLU A 369 -13.18 -18.87 29.71
CA GLU A 369 -14.13 -19.73 30.43
C GLU A 369 -13.44 -20.58 31.50
N LEU A 370 -12.27 -21.14 31.17
CA LEU A 370 -11.49 -21.89 32.14
C LEU A 370 -11.05 -21.02 33.31
N ALA A 371 -10.63 -19.78 33.05
CA ALA A 371 -10.25 -18.83 34.10
C ALA A 371 -11.45 -18.47 34.99
N ILE A 372 -12.63 -18.23 34.40
CA ILE A 372 -13.86 -17.95 35.13
C ILE A 372 -14.24 -19.15 36.01
N ASP A 373 -14.27 -20.36 35.45
CA ASP A 373 -14.62 -21.58 36.18
C ASP A 373 -13.62 -21.89 37.31
N MET A 374 -12.31 -21.67 37.09
CA MET A 374 -11.29 -21.75 38.14
C MET A 374 -11.55 -20.74 39.26
N CYS A 375 -11.90 -19.49 38.94
CA CYS A 375 -12.23 -18.49 39.95
C CYS A 375 -13.49 -18.86 40.74
N ILE A 376 -14.52 -19.42 40.09
CA ILE A 376 -15.74 -19.88 40.76
C ILE A 376 -15.41 -21.04 41.72
N ARG A 377 -14.66 -22.05 41.26
CA ARG A 377 -14.28 -23.22 42.10
C ARG A 377 -13.42 -22.84 43.30
N ASN A 378 -12.53 -21.86 43.14
CA ASN A 378 -11.70 -21.34 44.23
C ASN A 378 -12.40 -20.30 45.10
N ARG A 379 -13.73 -20.10 44.94
CA ARG A 379 -14.52 -19.11 45.68
C ARG A 379 -13.95 -17.68 45.57
N LEU A 380 -13.42 -17.31 44.41
CA LEU A 380 -12.97 -15.95 44.09
C LEU A 380 -14.03 -15.15 43.32
N LEU A 381 -14.91 -15.83 42.59
CA LEU A 381 -16.07 -15.28 41.88
C LEU A 381 -17.33 -16.09 42.21
N ALA A 382 -18.51 -15.49 42.03
CA ALA A 382 -19.81 -16.13 42.28
C ALA A 382 -19.92 -16.83 43.67
N THR A 383 -19.33 -16.22 44.71
CA THR A 383 -19.37 -16.71 46.10
C THR A 383 -20.71 -16.46 46.80
N SER A 384 -21.52 -15.63 46.18
CA SER A 384 -22.84 -15.22 46.62
C SER A 384 -23.81 -16.38 46.32
N GLY A 385 -24.59 -16.85 47.31
CA GLY A 385 -25.58 -17.92 47.11
C GLY A 385 -26.62 -17.62 46.01
N SER A 386 -27.39 -18.62 45.61
CA SER A 386 -28.38 -18.53 44.51
C SER A 386 -29.42 -17.41 44.67
N HIS A 387 -29.58 -16.90 45.90
CA HIS A 387 -30.59 -15.92 46.28
C HIS A 387 -30.03 -14.51 46.52
N THR A 388 -28.80 -14.19 46.14
CA THR A 388 -28.21 -12.90 46.57
C THR A 388 -28.87 -11.66 46.00
N LEU A 389 -29.45 -11.74 44.80
CA LEU A 389 -30.29 -10.66 44.28
C LEU A 389 -31.56 -10.50 45.11
N TYR A 390 -32.14 -11.61 45.59
CA TYR A 390 -33.30 -11.62 46.48
C TYR A 390 -32.94 -11.13 47.89
N GLU A 391 -31.79 -11.53 48.44
CA GLU A 391 -31.28 -11.06 49.73
C GLU A 391 -30.96 -9.56 49.69
N TRP A 392 -30.38 -9.07 48.59
CA TRP A 392 -30.16 -7.65 48.35
C TRP A 392 -31.48 -6.87 48.21
N TYR A 393 -32.45 -7.43 47.48
CA TYR A 393 -33.77 -6.81 47.36
C TYR A 393 -34.47 -6.72 48.72
N ARG A 394 -34.46 -7.80 49.51
CA ARG A 394 -34.96 -7.81 50.90
C ARG A 394 -34.23 -6.83 51.81
N SER A 395 -32.91 -6.66 51.66
CA SER A 395 -32.19 -5.68 52.48
C SER A 395 -32.59 -4.25 52.15
N ILE A 396 -32.77 -3.93 50.87
CA ILE A 396 -33.23 -2.60 50.42
C ILE A 396 -34.69 -2.36 50.81
N GLU A 397 -35.55 -3.38 50.68
CA GLU A 397 -36.95 -3.33 51.09
C GLU A 397 -37.07 -3.06 52.60
N ASN A 398 -36.34 -3.79 53.44
CA ASN A 398 -36.34 -3.58 54.89
C ASN A 398 -35.81 -2.19 55.30
N GLU A 399 -34.89 -1.60 54.54
CA GLU A 399 -34.34 -0.27 54.80
C GLU A 399 -35.33 0.85 54.44
N HIS A 400 -36.06 0.71 53.33
CA HIS A 400 -36.93 1.77 52.81
C HIS A 400 -38.40 1.60 53.21
N PHE A 401 -38.82 0.38 53.53
CA PHE A 401 -40.16 0.01 53.97
C PHE A 401 -40.05 -0.88 55.22
N PRO A 402 -39.53 -0.35 56.34
CA PRO A 402 -39.47 -1.10 57.58
C PRO A 402 -40.89 -1.50 58.00
N ASP A 403 -41.07 -2.76 58.39
CA ASP A 403 -42.36 -3.28 58.83
C ASP A 403 -42.90 -2.40 59.99
N PRO A 404 -44.04 -1.71 59.82
CA PRO A 404 -44.59 -0.84 60.85
C PRO A 404 -45.10 -1.62 62.07
N THR A 405 -45.16 -2.95 62.02
CA THR A 405 -45.62 -3.81 63.13
C THR A 405 -44.49 -4.43 63.97
N GLY A 406 -43.24 -4.38 63.52
CA GLY A 406 -42.07 -4.76 64.33
C GLY A 406 -42.10 -6.19 64.92
N LEU A 407 -42.77 -7.13 64.24
CA LEU A 407 -42.84 -8.54 64.67
C LEU A 407 -41.72 -9.40 64.06
#